data_AF-A0A494Y7Q0-F1
#
_entry.id   AF-A0A494Y7Q0-F1
#
_cell.length_a   1.000
_cell.length_b   1.000
_cell.length_c   1.000
_cell.angle_alpha   90.00
_cell.angle_beta   90.00
_cell.angle_gamma   90.00
#
_symmetry.space_group_name_H-M   'P 1'
#
loop_
_entity.id
_entity.type
_entity.pdbx_description
1 polymer ?
#
loop_
_entity_poly.entity_id
_entity_poly.type
_entity_poly.pdbx_seq_one_letter_code
_entity_poly.pdbx_strand_id
1 'polypeptide(L)'
;MQYFTKKWTTERLTVFAALFILLIYVLPLFLLGENAHIRVHDNLDSNIAWYKVLVRSNELFGSLNAVIPQVINGLPRGAYESEYSGIIWLHALFPTMTAYAISQTITRVMAFLGMFWLLKKHFIKEQDVSLIRVGVSLAFALTPFWPSGMLSTLGQPLALWAFLNIRNREISWKEWAVLILLPLYSSFVLGFFFFLTAMGLLWLRDLIKKRDWNPVFIGSIAFMTLIYLAIEYRLVFGLVFAEAPTSRSEFVNSTLGLGHTICLAFLNFIFGHNAVLTIHTAIILPILFVALGIVISRKSLQTNHRFVFLLGLNFLLSLWYAFWFYKGWEPLKEQFSILNTFNFARFHFLRPLVIYLGFALGLHILWKMGKLWHKRVRVLLVLQVLLLCVCNDEIIYRVYGEPSVKQFYAVDQFQQIKEYIGKPQQSYRLGSIGLHPAIAQYNGFYTLDTYNNYYPLTYKHEFRKIIAKELDKSPDLKTYFDQWGGRCYLFVSELGENYGFKKNSAKQIHHLELNIDAFKAMGGRYLISSVPILNADEDGLLFLKSFDNPDSAWKIYLYQVK
;
A
#
# COMPACT_ATOMS: atom_id res chain seq x y z
N MET A 1 -50.24 -14.60 19.17
CA MET A 1 -49.38 -13.77 18.31
C MET A 1 -48.52 -12.84 19.17
N GLN A 2 -47.69 -13.41 20.04
CA GLN A 2 -46.79 -12.67 20.96
C GLN A 2 -45.39 -13.29 20.87
N TYR A 3 -44.72 -13.08 19.74
CA TYR A 3 -43.29 -13.32 19.62
C TYR A 3 -42.72 -12.23 18.71
N PHE A 4 -41.59 -11.68 19.12
CA PHE A 4 -40.70 -10.74 18.39
C PHE A 4 -40.98 -9.23 18.44
N THR A 5 -40.67 -8.60 19.58
CA THR A 5 -39.95 -7.31 19.56
C THR A 5 -38.90 -7.29 20.66
N LYS A 6 -37.76 -7.97 20.45
CA LYS A 6 -36.58 -7.80 21.32
C LYS A 6 -36.03 -6.39 21.07
N LYS A 7 -36.32 -5.43 21.96
CA LYS A 7 -35.83 -4.04 21.86
C LYS A 7 -34.31 -4.04 21.69
N TRP A 8 -33.82 -3.42 20.61
CA TRP A 8 -32.39 -3.34 20.34
C TRP A 8 -31.73 -2.40 21.34
N THR A 9 -30.55 -2.76 21.85
CA THR A 9 -29.76 -1.87 22.72
C THR A 9 -29.25 -0.69 21.89
N THR A 10 -29.11 0.49 22.49
CA THR A 10 -28.60 1.70 21.80
C THR A 10 -27.25 1.48 21.13
N GLU A 11 -26.38 0.66 21.73
CA GLU A 11 -25.08 0.28 21.13
C GLU A 11 -25.24 -0.58 19.88
N ARG A 12 -26.22 -1.49 19.82
CA ARG A 12 -26.47 -2.26 18.60
C ARG A 12 -26.92 -1.33 17.49
N LEU A 13 -27.87 -0.45 17.76
CA LEU A 13 -28.37 0.49 16.76
C LEU A 13 -27.25 1.37 16.19
N THR A 14 -26.34 1.88 17.04
CA THR A 14 -25.20 2.68 16.56
C THR A 14 -24.20 1.87 15.75
N VAL A 15 -23.94 0.60 16.10
CA VAL A 15 -23.11 -0.30 15.29
C VAL A 15 -23.72 -0.52 13.91
N PHE A 16 -25.03 -0.78 13.82
CA PHE A 16 -25.70 -0.96 12.53
C PHE A 16 -25.68 0.32 11.69
N ALA A 17 -25.90 1.48 12.30
CA ALA A 17 -25.77 2.77 11.62
C ALA A 17 -24.34 2.99 11.08
N ALA A 18 -23.31 2.64 11.85
CA ALA A 18 -21.92 2.74 11.41
C ALA A 18 -21.61 1.80 10.24
N LEU A 19 -22.09 0.56 10.29
CA LEU A 19 -21.95 -0.39 9.17
C LEU A 19 -22.69 0.11 7.93
N PHE A 20 -23.86 0.72 8.07
CA PHE A 20 -24.58 1.33 6.96
C PHE A 20 -23.81 2.49 6.32
N ILE A 21 -23.22 3.38 7.13
CA ILE A 21 -22.35 4.46 6.63
C ILE A 21 -21.12 3.87 5.90
N LEU A 22 -20.52 2.80 6.44
CA LEU A 22 -19.42 2.11 5.78
C LEU A 22 -19.84 1.54 4.42
N LEU A 23 -21.02 0.93 4.33
CA LEU A 23 -21.57 0.44 3.06
C LEU A 23 -21.76 1.58 2.05
N ILE A 24 -22.33 2.72 2.48
CA ILE A 24 -22.44 3.92 1.63
C ILE A 24 -21.07 4.38 1.15
N TYR A 25 -20.06 4.35 2.02
CA TYR A 25 -18.70 4.77 1.67
C TYR A 25 -18.06 3.90 0.58
N VAL A 26 -18.28 2.58 0.59
CA VAL A 26 -17.73 1.66 -0.44
C VAL A 26 -18.62 1.52 -1.67
N LEU A 27 -19.88 1.96 -1.59
CA LEU A 27 -20.87 1.84 -2.66
C LEU A 27 -20.41 2.38 -4.03
N PRO A 28 -19.70 3.53 -4.13
CA PRO A 28 -19.22 4.04 -5.42
C PRO A 28 -18.39 3.03 -6.21
N LEU A 29 -17.58 2.20 -5.54
CA LEU A 29 -16.75 1.19 -6.21
C LEU A 29 -17.59 0.12 -6.92
N PHE A 30 -18.75 -0.23 -6.35
CA PHE A 30 -19.67 -1.22 -6.94
C PHE A 30 -20.54 -0.60 -8.04
N LEU A 31 -21.02 0.63 -7.85
CA LEU A 31 -21.91 1.30 -8.81
C LEU A 31 -21.17 1.80 -10.05
N LEU A 32 -19.98 2.39 -9.87
CA LEU A 32 -19.20 2.95 -10.98
C LEU A 32 -18.40 1.86 -11.72
N GLY A 33 -18.02 0.78 -11.05
CA GLY A 33 -17.22 -0.29 -11.63
C GLY A 33 -15.94 0.25 -12.26
N GLU A 34 -15.70 -0.04 -13.53
CA GLU A 34 -14.52 0.45 -14.26
C GLU A 34 -14.50 1.98 -14.48
N ASN A 35 -15.63 2.67 -14.30
CA ASN A 35 -15.69 4.13 -14.35
C ASN A 35 -15.26 4.80 -13.03
N ALA A 36 -14.91 4.03 -12.00
CA ALA A 36 -14.38 4.56 -10.76
C ALA A 36 -12.96 5.11 -10.94
N HIS A 37 -12.65 6.15 -10.18
CA HIS A 37 -11.33 6.74 -10.02
C HIS A 37 -10.70 6.19 -8.75
N ILE A 38 -9.60 5.46 -8.90
CA ILE A 38 -8.84 4.92 -7.79
C ILE A 38 -7.37 5.24 -8.01
N ARG A 39 -6.60 5.17 -6.93
CA ARG A 39 -5.17 5.45 -6.92
C ARG A 39 -4.46 4.79 -8.10
N VAL A 40 -3.74 5.57 -8.90
CA VAL A 40 -2.86 5.03 -9.95
C VAL A 40 -1.56 4.49 -9.36
N HIS A 41 -0.87 5.35 -8.59
CA HIS A 41 0.47 5.07 -8.07
C HIS A 41 0.49 3.90 -7.07
N ASP A 42 1.36 2.93 -7.30
CA ASP A 42 1.46 1.69 -6.51
C ASP A 42 0.14 0.90 -6.49
N ASN A 43 -0.69 0.98 -7.53
CA ASN A 43 -1.95 0.25 -7.57
C ASN A 43 -2.37 -0.12 -8.99
N LEU A 44 -2.88 0.83 -9.79
CA LEU A 44 -3.20 0.58 -11.20
C LEU A 44 -1.94 0.38 -12.04
N ASP A 45 -0.86 1.09 -11.70
CA ASP A 45 0.45 0.96 -12.36
C ASP A 45 1.28 -0.25 -11.90
N SER A 46 0.75 -1.06 -10.98
CA SER A 46 1.45 -2.21 -10.41
C SER A 46 0.49 -3.32 -9.98
N ASN A 47 0.06 -3.37 -8.72
CA ASN A 47 -0.57 -4.54 -8.11
C ASN A 47 -1.77 -5.10 -8.89
N ILE A 48 -2.68 -4.26 -9.36
CA ILE A 48 -3.85 -4.71 -10.10
C ILE A 48 -3.44 -5.41 -11.40
N ALA A 49 -2.43 -4.87 -12.09
CA ALA A 49 -1.85 -5.50 -13.27
C ALA A 49 -1.12 -6.79 -12.90
N TRP A 50 -0.35 -6.81 -11.80
CA TRP A 50 0.36 -8.01 -11.33
C TRP A 50 -0.58 -9.17 -11.04
N TYR A 51 -1.70 -8.93 -10.35
CA TYR A 51 -2.71 -9.96 -10.06
C TYR A 51 -3.30 -10.52 -11.35
N LYS A 52 -3.62 -9.65 -12.31
CA LYS A 52 -4.19 -10.07 -13.60
C LYS A 52 -3.19 -10.85 -14.45
N VAL A 53 -1.93 -10.44 -14.46
CA VAL A 53 -0.84 -11.13 -15.16
C VAL A 53 -0.61 -12.51 -14.55
N LEU A 54 -0.53 -12.62 -13.22
CA LEU A 54 -0.32 -13.90 -12.53
C LEU A 54 -1.43 -14.91 -12.82
N VAL A 55 -2.70 -14.48 -12.75
CA VAL A 55 -3.85 -15.35 -13.02
C VAL A 55 -3.85 -15.82 -14.47
N ARG A 56 -3.47 -14.95 -15.42
CA ARG A 56 -3.41 -15.28 -16.85
C ARG A 56 -2.20 -16.11 -17.25
N SER A 57 -1.10 -16.04 -16.51
CA SER A 57 0.12 -16.78 -16.84
C SER A 57 0.02 -18.27 -16.54
N ASN A 58 -1.04 -18.72 -15.84
CA ASN A 58 -1.19 -20.08 -15.31
C ASN A 58 -0.09 -20.49 -14.31
N GLU A 59 0.65 -19.53 -13.75
CA GLU A 59 1.76 -19.77 -12.81
C GLU A 59 1.35 -19.54 -11.34
N LEU A 60 0.03 -19.54 -11.06
CA LEU A 60 -0.48 -19.40 -9.70
C LEU A 60 0.13 -20.47 -8.78
N PHE A 61 0.16 -21.72 -9.22
CA PHE A 61 0.80 -22.84 -8.51
C PHE A 61 2.15 -23.25 -9.14
N GLY A 62 2.77 -22.33 -9.88
CA GLY A 62 4.07 -22.56 -10.50
C GLY A 62 5.14 -22.97 -9.47
N SER A 63 6.15 -23.70 -9.91
CA SER A 63 7.28 -24.08 -9.05
C SER A 63 8.02 -22.86 -8.46
N LEU A 64 8.94 -23.07 -7.51
CA LEU A 64 9.74 -21.97 -6.95
C LEU A 64 10.60 -21.25 -8.00
N ASN A 65 11.03 -21.97 -9.04
CA ASN A 65 11.85 -21.45 -10.13
C ASN A 65 11.02 -21.04 -11.35
N ALA A 66 9.68 -21.06 -11.25
CA ALA A 66 8.82 -20.64 -12.34
C ALA A 66 9.03 -19.15 -12.66
N VAL A 67 8.81 -18.81 -13.92
CA VAL A 67 8.91 -17.44 -14.43
C VAL A 67 7.61 -17.06 -15.13
N ILE A 68 7.37 -15.76 -15.24
CA ILE A 68 6.24 -15.18 -15.95
C ILE A 68 6.80 -14.59 -17.25
N PRO A 69 6.69 -15.31 -18.39
CA PRO A 69 7.38 -14.94 -19.63
C PRO A 69 6.87 -13.61 -20.22
N GLN A 70 5.67 -13.19 -19.82
CA GLN A 70 5.04 -11.95 -20.25
C GLN A 70 5.84 -10.70 -19.84
N VAL A 71 6.56 -10.74 -18.72
CA VAL A 71 7.18 -9.56 -18.13
C VAL A 71 8.69 -9.77 -18.11
N ILE A 72 9.45 -8.79 -18.62
CA ILE A 72 10.93 -8.75 -18.61
C ILE A 72 11.61 -10.04 -19.09
N ASN A 73 11.05 -10.68 -20.12
CA ASN A 73 11.54 -11.97 -20.65
C ASN A 73 11.57 -13.12 -19.62
N GLY A 74 10.79 -13.04 -18.55
CA GLY A 74 10.74 -14.08 -17.52
C GLY A 74 10.93 -13.51 -16.12
N LEU A 75 9.95 -12.74 -15.64
CA LEU A 75 9.93 -12.28 -14.24
C LEU A 75 9.84 -13.50 -13.31
N PRO A 76 10.71 -13.66 -12.30
CA PRO A 76 10.56 -14.73 -11.33
C PRO A 76 9.17 -14.71 -10.70
N ARG A 77 8.48 -15.85 -10.66
CA ARG A 77 7.12 -15.91 -10.10
C ARG A 77 7.07 -15.46 -8.63
N GLY A 78 8.17 -15.63 -7.89
CA GLY A 78 8.33 -15.13 -6.52
C GLY A 78 8.32 -13.61 -6.37
N ALA A 79 8.38 -12.84 -7.47
CA ALA A 79 8.20 -11.39 -7.46
C ALA A 79 6.74 -10.97 -7.18
N TYR A 80 5.79 -11.87 -7.42
CA TYR A 80 4.38 -11.68 -7.12
C TYR A 80 3.96 -12.42 -5.85
N GLU A 81 2.76 -12.09 -5.36
CA GLU A 81 2.18 -12.66 -4.15
C GLU A 81 2.06 -14.19 -4.21
N SER A 82 2.03 -14.79 -3.02
CA SER A 82 1.79 -16.22 -2.85
C SER A 82 0.36 -16.62 -3.24
N GLU A 83 0.20 -17.86 -3.66
CA GLU A 83 -1.10 -18.51 -3.92
C GLU A 83 -1.96 -18.61 -2.65
N TYR A 84 -1.35 -18.53 -1.47
CA TYR A 84 -2.06 -18.53 -0.20
C TYR A 84 -2.60 -17.15 0.17
N SER A 85 -2.26 -16.10 -0.59
CA SER A 85 -2.75 -14.75 -0.37
C SER A 85 -4.18 -14.59 -0.92
N GLY A 86 -5.13 -14.28 -0.05
CA GLY A 86 -6.55 -14.21 -0.40
C GLY A 86 -6.88 -13.11 -1.42
N ILE A 87 -6.07 -12.06 -1.54
CA ILE A 87 -6.28 -11.02 -2.58
C ILE A 87 -6.12 -11.58 -3.99
N ILE A 88 -5.21 -12.53 -4.19
CA ILE A 88 -5.03 -13.19 -5.49
C ILE A 88 -6.29 -13.95 -5.87
N TRP A 89 -6.90 -14.67 -4.93
CA TRP A 89 -8.15 -15.38 -5.18
C TRP A 89 -9.32 -14.47 -5.50
N LEU A 90 -9.42 -13.29 -4.88
CA LEU A 90 -10.43 -12.32 -5.29
C LEU A 90 -10.26 -11.92 -6.76
N HIS A 91 -9.03 -11.65 -7.19
CA HIS A 91 -8.72 -11.28 -8.57
C HIS A 91 -8.75 -12.47 -9.55
N ALA A 92 -8.67 -13.71 -9.06
CA ALA A 92 -8.85 -14.91 -9.87
C ALA A 92 -10.33 -15.25 -10.08
N LEU A 93 -11.17 -15.00 -9.08
CA LEU A 93 -12.59 -15.37 -9.08
C LEU A 93 -13.51 -14.29 -9.63
N PHE A 94 -13.12 -13.01 -9.54
CA PHE A 94 -13.97 -11.88 -9.92
C PHE A 94 -13.29 -10.95 -10.92
N PRO A 95 -14.08 -10.20 -11.73
CA PRO A 95 -13.57 -9.08 -12.52
C PRO A 95 -12.80 -8.07 -11.67
N THR A 96 -11.84 -7.36 -12.27
CA THR A 96 -10.89 -6.50 -11.56
C THR A 96 -11.55 -5.55 -10.56
N MET A 97 -12.58 -4.80 -10.96
CA MET A 97 -13.22 -3.83 -10.07
C MET A 97 -14.13 -4.47 -9.01
N THR A 98 -14.74 -5.61 -9.32
CA THR A 98 -15.50 -6.38 -8.34
C THR A 98 -14.58 -6.96 -7.26
N ALA A 99 -13.44 -7.54 -7.66
CA ALA A 99 -12.40 -8.02 -6.74
C ALA A 99 -11.88 -6.89 -5.84
N TYR A 100 -11.58 -5.73 -6.43
CA TYR A 100 -11.13 -4.54 -5.71
C TYR A 100 -12.18 -4.03 -4.71
N ALA A 101 -13.44 -3.91 -5.12
CA ALA A 101 -14.53 -3.44 -4.25
C ALA A 101 -14.80 -4.40 -3.08
N ILE A 102 -14.77 -5.71 -3.32
CA ILE A 102 -14.89 -6.73 -2.27
C ILE A 102 -13.70 -6.63 -1.30
N SER A 103 -12.47 -6.50 -1.82
CA SER A 103 -11.26 -6.35 -1.01
C SER A 103 -11.31 -5.16 -0.06
N GLN A 104 -11.72 -4.00 -0.60
CA GLN A 104 -11.94 -2.78 0.18
C GLN A 104 -13.01 -2.98 1.26
N THR A 105 -14.11 -3.66 0.92
CA THR A 105 -15.21 -3.93 1.86
C THR A 105 -14.76 -4.83 3.01
N ILE A 106 -14.10 -5.96 2.70
CA ILE A 106 -13.57 -6.90 3.71
C ILE A 106 -12.62 -6.16 4.65
N THR A 107 -11.65 -5.43 4.10
CA THR A 107 -10.65 -4.73 4.90
C THR A 107 -11.30 -3.75 5.88
N ARG A 108 -12.25 -2.94 5.41
CA ARG A 108 -12.91 -1.91 6.24
C ARG A 108 -13.85 -2.50 7.28
N VAL A 109 -14.60 -3.54 6.95
CA VAL A 109 -15.46 -4.24 7.92
C VAL A 109 -14.63 -4.85 9.04
N MET A 110 -13.54 -5.54 8.70
CA MET A 110 -12.65 -6.14 9.69
C MET A 110 -11.91 -5.08 10.53
N ALA A 111 -11.53 -3.94 9.93
CA ALA A 111 -10.98 -2.79 10.64
C ALA A 111 -11.95 -2.22 11.68
N PHE A 112 -13.22 -2.05 11.30
CA PHE A 112 -14.28 -1.59 12.19
C PHE A 112 -14.47 -2.56 13.36
N LEU A 113 -14.63 -3.86 13.07
CA LEU A 113 -14.85 -4.88 14.10
C LEU A 113 -13.65 -5.00 15.05
N GLY A 114 -12.43 -5.00 14.50
CA GLY A 114 -11.18 -5.06 15.25
C GLY A 114 -11.04 -3.90 16.22
N MET A 115 -11.22 -2.66 15.74
CA MET A 115 -11.13 -1.48 16.59
C MET A 115 -12.25 -1.46 17.64
N PHE A 116 -13.47 -1.85 17.26
CA PHE A 116 -14.61 -1.85 18.17
C PHE A 116 -14.41 -2.83 19.33
N TRP A 117 -14.00 -4.07 19.04
CA TRP A 117 -13.75 -5.08 20.07
C TRP A 117 -12.54 -4.73 20.94
N LEU A 118 -11.47 -4.19 20.34
CA LEU A 118 -10.30 -3.72 21.06
C LEU A 118 -10.68 -2.63 22.07
N LEU A 119 -11.39 -1.59 21.62
CA LEU A 119 -11.82 -0.49 22.48
C LEU A 119 -12.77 -0.97 23.57
N LYS A 120 -13.78 -1.78 23.22
CA LYS A 120 -14.79 -2.28 24.16
C LYS A 120 -14.19 -3.14 25.27
N LYS A 121 -13.23 -4.01 24.95
CA LYS A 121 -12.66 -4.97 25.92
C LYS A 121 -11.50 -4.38 26.73
N HIS A 122 -10.62 -3.59 26.12
CA HIS A 122 -9.32 -3.26 26.73
C HIS A 122 -9.11 -1.80 27.13
N PHE A 123 -9.77 -0.84 26.46
CA PHE A 123 -9.49 0.59 26.63
C PHE A 123 -10.65 1.40 27.20
N ILE A 124 -11.89 1.18 26.73
CA ILE A 124 -13.08 1.97 27.08
C ILE A 124 -14.20 1.01 27.47
N LYS A 125 -14.20 0.58 28.75
CA LYS A 125 -15.11 -0.47 29.26
C LYS A 125 -16.49 0.06 29.69
N GLU A 126 -16.57 1.35 30.02
CA GLU A 126 -17.78 2.05 30.47
C GLU A 126 -18.92 1.91 29.41
N GLN A 127 -20.18 1.77 29.85
CA GLN A 127 -21.32 1.46 28.96
C GLN A 127 -21.89 2.71 28.26
N ASP A 128 -21.83 3.84 28.95
CA ASP A 128 -22.34 5.16 28.55
C ASP A 128 -21.51 5.86 27.46
N VAL A 129 -20.33 5.32 27.14
CA VAL A 129 -19.39 5.83 26.13
C VAL A 129 -19.36 4.99 24.84
N SER A 130 -20.41 4.20 24.59
CA SER A 130 -20.54 3.36 23.38
C SER A 130 -20.37 4.14 22.07
N LEU A 131 -20.81 5.40 22.03
CA LEU A 131 -20.65 6.27 20.88
C LEU A 131 -19.19 6.50 20.49
N ILE A 132 -18.29 6.70 21.47
CA ILE A 132 -16.86 6.89 21.21
C ILE A 132 -16.28 5.61 20.58
N ARG A 133 -16.64 4.45 21.14
CA ARG A 133 -16.18 3.16 20.59
C ARG A 133 -16.59 2.98 19.13
N VAL A 134 -17.88 3.16 18.85
CA VAL A 134 -18.43 2.97 17.50
C VAL A 134 -17.92 4.03 16.53
N GLY A 135 -17.95 5.31 16.93
CA GLY A 135 -17.54 6.42 16.08
C GLY A 135 -16.04 6.40 15.72
N VAL A 136 -15.17 6.08 16.69
CA VAL A 136 -13.73 5.93 16.40
C VAL A 136 -13.46 4.69 15.56
N SER A 137 -14.18 3.59 15.78
CA SER A 137 -14.05 2.38 14.96
C SER A 137 -14.48 2.63 13.52
N LEU A 138 -15.56 3.41 13.31
CA LEU A 138 -15.98 3.85 12.00
C LEU A 138 -14.92 4.76 11.36
N ALA A 139 -14.44 5.78 12.07
CA ALA A 139 -13.39 6.67 11.55
C ALA A 139 -12.12 5.89 11.16
N PHE A 140 -11.69 4.93 11.98
CA PHE A 140 -10.57 4.05 11.65
C PHE A 140 -10.83 3.23 10.39
N ALA A 141 -12.03 2.65 10.26
CA ALA A 141 -12.41 1.87 9.09
C ALA A 141 -12.52 2.69 7.79
N LEU A 142 -12.81 3.99 7.88
CA LEU A 142 -12.91 4.89 6.72
C LEU A 142 -11.57 5.58 6.37
N THR A 143 -10.52 5.33 7.14
CA THR A 143 -9.18 5.89 6.89
C THR A 143 -8.67 5.43 5.51
N PRO A 144 -8.14 6.33 4.65
CA PRO A 144 -7.49 5.93 3.41
C PRO A 144 -6.24 5.09 3.69
N PHE A 145 -6.03 4.04 2.90
CA PHE A 145 -4.91 3.13 3.05
C PHE A 145 -4.50 2.63 1.67
N TRP A 146 -3.28 2.07 1.58
CA TRP A 146 -2.85 1.41 0.36
C TRP A 146 -3.63 0.11 0.12
N PRO A 147 -4.44 -0.02 -0.96
CA PRO A 147 -5.38 -1.13 -1.16
C PRO A 147 -4.75 -2.52 -1.10
N SER A 148 -3.61 -2.70 -1.77
CA SER A 148 -2.87 -3.97 -1.81
C SER A 148 -2.24 -4.32 -0.45
N GLY A 149 -2.17 -3.36 0.47
CA GLY A 149 -1.78 -3.59 1.86
C GLY A 149 -2.83 -4.37 2.66
N MET A 150 -4.06 -4.53 2.17
CA MET A 150 -5.13 -5.32 2.80
C MET A 150 -5.25 -5.04 4.31
N LEU A 151 -5.24 -6.08 5.16
CA LEU A 151 -5.31 -5.97 6.62
C LEU A 151 -3.96 -5.73 7.31
N SER A 152 -2.87 -5.47 6.58
CA SER A 152 -1.52 -5.31 7.17
C SER A 152 -1.43 -4.15 8.18
N THR A 153 -2.21 -3.09 7.95
CA THR A 153 -2.31 -1.93 8.83
C THR A 153 -3.64 -1.91 9.55
N LEU A 154 -4.74 -2.04 8.81
CA LEU A 154 -6.09 -1.93 9.34
C LEU A 154 -6.58 -3.17 10.10
N GLY A 155 -5.90 -4.32 9.96
CA GLY A 155 -6.16 -5.53 10.75
C GLY A 155 -5.45 -5.55 12.11
N GLN A 156 -4.49 -4.65 12.34
CA GLN A 156 -3.73 -4.61 13.60
C GLN A 156 -4.59 -4.44 14.87
N PRO A 157 -5.70 -3.67 14.89
CA PRO A 157 -6.56 -3.63 16.06
C PRO A 157 -7.19 -4.98 16.42
N LEU A 158 -7.58 -5.76 15.40
CA LEU A 158 -8.14 -7.11 15.60
C LEU A 158 -7.06 -8.06 16.14
N ALA A 159 -5.85 -8.01 15.58
CA ALA A 159 -4.72 -8.76 16.10
C ALA A 159 -4.40 -8.37 17.54
N LEU A 160 -4.34 -7.07 17.85
CA LEU A 160 -4.08 -6.57 19.20
C LEU A 160 -5.16 -7.01 20.18
N TRP A 161 -6.43 -7.00 19.78
CA TRP A 161 -7.52 -7.53 20.60
C TRP A 161 -7.27 -9.00 20.96
N ALA A 162 -6.90 -9.82 19.98
CA ALA A 162 -6.63 -11.24 20.20
C ALA A 162 -5.42 -11.46 21.12
N PHE A 163 -4.30 -10.78 20.83
CA PHE A 163 -3.08 -10.88 21.64
C PHE A 163 -3.29 -10.38 23.07
N LEU A 164 -4.06 -9.31 23.29
CA LEU A 164 -4.35 -8.83 24.64
C LEU A 164 -5.27 -9.78 25.41
N ASN A 165 -6.22 -10.48 24.75
CA ASN A 165 -7.02 -11.52 25.40
C ASN A 165 -6.15 -12.71 25.82
N ILE A 166 -5.32 -13.22 24.91
CA ILE A 166 -4.36 -14.31 25.20
C ILE A 166 -3.40 -13.92 26.32
N ARG A 167 -2.86 -12.70 26.26
CA ARG A 167 -1.99 -12.14 27.30
C ARG A 167 -2.67 -12.08 28.67
N ASN A 168 -3.99 -11.86 28.71
CA ASN A 168 -4.80 -11.89 29.93
C ASN A 168 -5.27 -13.30 30.30
N ARG A 169 -4.84 -14.35 29.59
CA ARG A 169 -5.26 -15.76 29.76
C ARG A 169 -6.77 -16.00 29.53
N GLU A 170 -7.41 -15.11 28.78
CA GLU A 170 -8.81 -15.22 28.35
C GLU A 170 -8.86 -15.79 26.92
N ILE A 171 -8.60 -17.08 26.78
CA ILE A 171 -8.42 -17.72 25.46
C ILE A 171 -9.73 -18.36 25.00
N SER A 172 -10.11 -18.10 23.75
CA SER A 172 -11.17 -18.81 23.04
C SER A 172 -10.72 -19.18 21.63
N TRP A 173 -11.55 -19.92 20.90
CA TRP A 173 -11.29 -20.26 19.50
C TRP A 173 -11.22 -19.02 18.59
N LYS A 174 -11.81 -17.89 19.01
CA LYS A 174 -11.86 -16.65 18.22
C LYS A 174 -10.48 -16.03 18.06
N GLU A 175 -9.68 -16.02 19.13
CA GLU A 175 -8.32 -15.48 19.08
C GLU A 175 -7.45 -16.29 18.13
N TRP A 176 -7.53 -17.62 18.18
CA TRP A 176 -6.81 -18.51 17.26
C TRP A 176 -7.28 -18.35 15.82
N ALA A 177 -8.59 -18.21 15.58
CA ALA A 177 -9.11 -17.91 14.26
C ALA A 177 -8.53 -16.59 13.71
N VAL A 178 -8.39 -15.56 14.55
CA VAL A 178 -7.73 -14.30 14.16
C VAL A 178 -6.26 -14.52 13.78
N LEU A 179 -5.51 -15.29 14.58
CA LEU A 179 -4.10 -15.58 14.31
C LEU A 179 -3.88 -16.40 13.01
N ILE A 180 -4.88 -17.19 12.58
CA ILE A 180 -4.81 -18.00 11.36
C ILE A 180 -5.32 -17.23 10.13
N LEU A 181 -6.43 -16.51 10.26
CA LEU A 181 -7.11 -15.89 9.12
C LEU A 181 -6.51 -14.53 8.72
N LEU A 182 -6.00 -13.74 9.68
CA LEU A 182 -5.36 -12.47 9.34
C LEU A 182 -4.15 -12.63 8.40
N PRO A 183 -3.24 -13.61 8.63
CA PRO A 183 -2.12 -13.83 7.72
C PRO A 183 -2.51 -14.14 6.28
N LEU A 184 -3.65 -14.80 6.04
CA LEU A 184 -4.14 -15.11 4.69
C LEU A 184 -4.59 -13.86 3.91
N TYR A 185 -4.77 -12.72 4.57
CA TYR A 185 -5.26 -11.49 3.95
C TYR A 185 -4.49 -10.25 4.40
N SER A 186 -3.20 -10.41 4.67
CA SER A 186 -2.28 -9.32 4.98
C SER A 186 -0.84 -9.72 4.67
N SER A 187 0.05 -8.74 4.63
CA SER A 187 1.47 -8.93 4.36
C SER A 187 2.30 -8.85 5.65
N PHE A 188 3.19 -9.83 5.79
CA PHE A 188 4.18 -9.91 6.85
C PHE A 188 5.19 -8.77 6.72
N VAL A 189 5.84 -8.64 5.57
CA VAL A 189 6.92 -7.69 5.30
C VAL A 189 6.43 -6.24 5.22
N LEU A 190 5.14 -6.03 4.92
CA LEU A 190 4.56 -4.70 4.96
C LEU A 190 4.21 -4.26 6.38
N GLY A 191 3.44 -5.05 7.13
CA GLY A 191 2.86 -4.60 8.40
C GLY A 191 3.13 -5.51 9.59
N PHE A 192 2.90 -6.81 9.45
CA PHE A 192 2.82 -7.69 10.61
C PHE A 192 4.15 -8.06 11.23
N PHE A 193 5.27 -7.97 10.50
CA PHE A 193 6.61 -8.05 11.09
C PHE A 193 6.77 -7.01 12.21
N PHE A 194 6.40 -5.75 11.94
CA PHE A 194 6.53 -4.65 12.90
C PHE A 194 5.54 -4.80 14.06
N PHE A 195 4.32 -5.26 13.76
CA PHE A 195 3.30 -5.52 14.78
C PHE A 195 3.71 -6.65 15.73
N LEU A 196 4.17 -7.79 15.19
CA LEU A 196 4.63 -8.93 15.99
C LEU A 196 5.90 -8.59 16.77
N THR A 197 6.80 -7.78 16.22
CA THR A 197 7.93 -7.22 16.97
C THR A 197 7.44 -6.39 18.16
N ALA A 198 6.44 -5.53 17.99
CA ALA A 198 5.85 -4.77 19.09
C ALA A 198 5.18 -5.68 20.15
N MET A 199 4.57 -6.80 19.74
CA MET A 199 4.03 -7.80 20.67
C MET A 199 5.14 -8.54 21.42
N GLY A 200 6.27 -8.83 20.76
CA GLY A 200 7.46 -9.39 21.38
C GLY A 200 8.07 -8.45 22.42
N LEU A 201 8.16 -7.15 22.12
CA LEU A 201 8.59 -6.12 23.08
C LEU A 201 7.60 -5.99 24.25
N LEU A 202 6.29 -6.13 24.00
CA LEU A 202 5.27 -6.12 25.04
C LEU A 202 5.41 -7.32 25.99
N TRP A 203 5.68 -8.51 25.43
CA TRP A 203 5.97 -9.72 26.19
C TRP A 203 7.26 -9.56 27.01
N LEU A 204 8.34 -9.07 26.40
CA LEU A 204 9.62 -8.85 27.07
C LEU A 204 9.48 -7.85 28.23
N ARG A 205 8.69 -6.79 28.04
CA ARG A 205 8.38 -5.84 29.11
C ARG A 205 7.67 -6.52 30.27
N ASP A 206 6.70 -7.39 30.01
CA ASP A 206 5.99 -8.11 31.07
C ASP A 206 6.90 -9.10 31.80
N LEU A 207 7.79 -9.79 31.08
CA LEU A 207 8.80 -10.65 31.67
C LEU A 207 9.72 -9.85 32.61
N ILE A 208 10.23 -8.69 32.18
CA ILE A 208 11.17 -7.89 32.98
C ILE A 208 10.46 -7.19 34.15
N LYS A 209 9.33 -6.51 33.89
CA LYS A 209 8.65 -5.65 34.87
C LYS A 209 7.67 -6.40 35.77
N LYS A 210 7.00 -7.43 35.25
CA LYS A 210 5.98 -8.19 35.99
C LYS A 210 6.45 -9.59 36.37
N ARG A 211 7.61 -10.04 35.86
CA ARG A 211 8.12 -11.42 36.04
C ARG A 211 7.12 -12.49 35.56
N ASP A 212 6.27 -12.13 34.60
CA ASP A 212 5.30 -13.06 33.99
C ASP A 212 5.85 -13.58 32.65
N TRP A 213 6.20 -14.87 32.61
CA TRP A 213 6.72 -15.54 31.42
C TRP A 213 5.65 -15.75 30.33
N ASN A 214 4.38 -15.92 30.70
CA ASN A 214 3.25 -16.24 29.81
C ASN A 214 3.63 -17.00 28.52
N PRO A 215 3.87 -18.33 28.57
CA PRO A 215 4.33 -19.12 27.43
C PRO A 215 3.32 -19.15 26.29
N VAL A 216 2.03 -19.03 26.59
CA VAL A 216 0.97 -19.01 25.57
C VAL A 216 1.04 -17.72 24.75
N PHE A 217 1.38 -16.59 25.38
CA PHE A 217 1.50 -15.31 24.68
C PHE A 217 2.68 -15.33 23.69
N ILE A 218 3.87 -15.75 24.12
CA ILE A 218 5.02 -15.90 23.20
C ILE A 218 4.79 -17.00 22.15
N GLY A 219 4.15 -18.12 22.54
CA GLY A 219 3.76 -19.18 21.61
C GLY A 219 2.80 -18.69 20.53
N SER A 220 1.90 -17.77 20.86
CA SER A 220 0.98 -17.15 19.89
C SER A 220 1.69 -16.21 18.91
N ILE A 221 2.72 -15.49 19.37
CA ILE A 221 3.57 -14.66 18.50
C ILE A 221 4.33 -15.57 17.53
N ALA A 222 4.95 -16.63 18.03
CA ALA A 222 5.67 -17.60 17.22
C ALA A 222 4.74 -18.29 16.21
N PHE A 223 3.56 -18.73 16.64
CA PHE A 223 2.57 -19.37 15.79
C PHE A 223 2.13 -18.47 14.62
N MET A 224 1.72 -17.23 14.88
CA MET A 224 1.32 -16.31 13.82
C MET A 224 2.50 -16.00 12.88
N THR A 225 3.71 -15.89 13.41
CA THR A 225 4.93 -15.72 12.60
C THR A 225 5.15 -16.91 11.67
N LEU A 226 5.03 -18.14 12.16
CA LEU A 226 5.18 -19.34 11.34
C LEU A 226 4.15 -19.42 10.21
N ILE A 227 2.90 -19.01 10.46
CA ILE A 227 1.88 -18.94 9.41
C ILE A 227 2.27 -17.93 8.34
N TYR A 228 2.74 -16.74 8.73
CA TYR A 228 3.23 -15.75 7.75
C TYR A 228 4.38 -16.28 6.91
N LEU A 229 5.36 -16.94 7.54
CA LEU A 229 6.50 -17.51 6.82
C LEU A 229 6.06 -18.66 5.89
N ALA A 230 5.06 -19.44 6.26
CA ALA A 230 4.49 -20.48 5.40
C ALA A 230 3.72 -19.89 4.21
N ILE A 231 2.97 -18.80 4.41
CA ILE A 231 2.26 -18.10 3.34
C ILE A 231 3.26 -17.42 2.38
N GLU A 232 4.21 -16.66 2.92
CA GLU A 232 5.21 -15.91 2.15
C GLU A 232 6.47 -16.74 1.86
N TYR A 233 6.37 -18.07 1.84
CA TYR A 233 7.52 -18.97 1.68
C TYR A 233 8.37 -18.69 0.44
N ARG A 234 7.75 -18.18 -0.64
CA ARG A 234 8.45 -17.78 -1.88
C ARG A 234 9.31 -16.54 -1.68
N LEU A 235 8.84 -15.58 -0.89
CA LEU A 235 9.60 -14.40 -0.52
C LEU A 235 10.74 -14.79 0.41
N VAL A 236 10.48 -15.65 1.40
CA VAL A 236 11.52 -16.20 2.29
C VAL A 236 12.58 -16.93 1.47
N PHE A 237 12.15 -17.77 0.53
CA PHE A 237 13.05 -18.48 -0.38
C PHE A 237 13.91 -17.51 -1.19
N GLY A 238 13.27 -16.51 -1.83
CA GLY A 238 13.95 -15.51 -2.65
C GLY A 238 14.85 -14.54 -1.88
N LEU A 239 14.70 -14.41 -0.55
CA LEU A 239 15.55 -13.58 0.30
C LEU A 239 16.70 -14.35 0.94
N VAL A 240 16.48 -15.62 1.32
CA VAL A 240 17.45 -16.42 2.09
C VAL A 240 18.31 -17.32 1.19
N PHE A 241 17.73 -17.87 0.11
CA PHE A 241 18.38 -18.89 -0.71
C PHE A 241 18.71 -18.43 -2.14
N ALA A 242 18.29 -17.23 -2.55
CA ALA A 242 18.66 -16.70 -3.85
C ALA A 242 20.13 -16.27 -3.83
N GLU A 243 20.99 -17.03 -4.53
CA GLU A 243 22.42 -16.71 -4.66
C GLU A 243 22.68 -15.55 -5.63
N ALA A 244 21.77 -15.31 -6.58
CA ALA A 244 21.92 -14.27 -7.59
C ALA A 244 21.52 -12.88 -7.02
N PRO A 245 22.31 -11.83 -7.29
CA PRO A 245 21.96 -10.48 -6.86
C PRO A 245 20.67 -10.02 -7.56
N THR A 246 19.91 -9.20 -6.84
CA THR A 246 18.61 -8.69 -7.30
C THR A 246 18.69 -7.18 -7.48
N SER A 247 17.70 -6.59 -8.10
CA SER A 247 17.59 -5.13 -8.22
C SER A 247 17.67 -4.39 -6.88
N ARG A 248 17.38 -5.07 -5.76
CA ARG A 248 17.49 -4.53 -4.39
C ARG A 248 18.93 -4.37 -3.91
N SER A 249 19.90 -5.06 -4.50
CA SER A 249 21.30 -5.03 -4.08
C SER A 249 21.95 -3.66 -4.29
N GLU A 250 21.42 -2.83 -5.19
CA GLU A 250 21.93 -1.49 -5.50
C GLU A 250 21.10 -0.36 -4.85
N PHE A 251 20.20 -0.68 -3.92
CA PHE A 251 19.33 0.32 -3.28
C PHE A 251 20.12 1.24 -2.32
N VAL A 252 20.10 2.54 -2.59
CA VAL A 252 20.63 3.56 -1.68
C VAL A 252 19.50 4.34 -1.05
N ASN A 253 19.35 4.24 0.28
CA ASN A 253 18.23 4.87 1.01
C ASN A 253 18.66 5.97 2.00
N SER A 254 19.94 6.09 2.37
CA SER A 254 20.41 7.03 3.41
C SER A 254 20.94 8.33 2.82
N THR A 255 20.06 9.19 2.30
CA THR A 255 20.47 10.39 1.55
C THR A 255 20.24 11.71 2.28
N LEU A 256 19.53 11.74 3.42
CA LEU A 256 19.13 12.99 4.09
C LEU A 256 20.16 13.49 5.10
N GLY A 257 20.42 14.80 5.09
CA GLY A 257 21.18 15.49 6.15
C GLY A 257 20.38 15.64 7.45
N LEU A 258 21.05 16.01 8.55
CA LEU A 258 20.43 16.06 9.88
C LEU A 258 19.25 17.06 9.96
N GLY A 259 19.40 18.27 9.43
CA GLY A 259 18.34 19.28 9.45
C GLY A 259 17.07 18.83 8.70
N HIS A 260 17.25 18.27 7.50
CA HIS A 260 16.16 17.69 6.70
C HIS A 260 15.51 16.50 7.42
N THR A 261 16.30 15.67 8.09
CA THR A 261 15.81 14.53 8.90
C THR A 261 14.90 15.02 10.04
N ILE A 262 15.33 16.03 10.79
CA ILE A 262 14.51 16.59 11.88
C ILE A 262 13.22 17.21 11.32
N CYS A 263 13.31 17.99 10.24
CA CYS A 263 12.14 18.56 9.56
C CYS A 263 11.15 17.46 9.13
N LEU A 264 11.66 16.39 8.50
CA LEU A 264 10.86 15.25 8.08
C LEU A 264 10.17 14.55 9.27
N ALA A 265 10.82 14.46 10.44
CA ALA A 265 10.21 13.89 11.64
C ALA A 265 8.96 14.67 12.08
N PHE A 266 9.02 16.01 12.04
CA PHE A 266 7.87 16.86 12.36
C PHE A 266 6.80 16.84 11.27
N LEU A 267 7.19 16.92 10.00
CA LEU A 267 6.26 16.83 8.87
C LEU A 267 5.49 15.50 8.88
N ASN A 268 6.20 14.38 9.06
CA ASN A 268 5.58 13.07 9.16
C ASN A 268 4.69 12.94 10.42
N PHE A 269 5.05 13.61 11.53
CA PHE A 269 4.23 13.63 12.74
C PHE A 269 2.92 14.38 12.53
N ILE A 270 2.94 15.50 11.80
CA ILE A 270 1.78 16.37 11.57
C ILE A 270 0.90 15.84 10.43
N PHE A 271 1.50 15.48 9.29
CA PHE A 271 0.77 15.15 8.05
C PHE A 271 0.61 13.64 7.81
N GLY A 272 1.46 12.81 8.42
CA GLY A 272 1.46 11.36 8.19
C GLY A 272 2.25 10.95 6.95
N HIS A 273 2.06 9.69 6.53
CA HIS A 273 2.76 9.07 5.41
C HIS A 273 1.77 8.65 4.31
N ASN A 274 2.14 8.81 3.03
CA ASN A 274 1.24 8.58 1.88
C ASN A 274 0.79 7.12 1.67
N ALA A 275 1.51 6.14 2.22
CA ALA A 275 1.06 4.75 2.20
C ALA A 275 0.01 4.44 3.28
N VAL A 276 -0.15 5.34 4.26
CA VAL A 276 -0.98 5.15 5.44
C VAL A 276 -1.54 6.50 5.91
N LEU A 277 -2.41 7.10 5.09
CA LEU A 277 -2.97 8.41 5.38
C LEU A 277 -3.97 8.31 6.53
N THR A 278 -3.51 8.61 7.74
CA THR A 278 -4.37 8.58 8.94
C THR A 278 -5.36 9.74 9.02
N ILE A 279 -5.24 10.75 8.14
CA ILE A 279 -6.09 11.96 8.08
C ILE A 279 -6.33 12.54 9.48
N HIS A 280 -5.26 12.63 10.25
CA HIS A 280 -5.31 12.96 11.67
C HIS A 280 -5.05 14.45 11.93
N THR A 281 -4.48 15.17 10.97
CA THR A 281 -4.00 16.55 11.13
C THR A 281 -5.09 17.53 11.55
N ALA A 282 -6.26 17.50 10.90
CA ALA A 282 -7.27 18.55 11.06
C ALA A 282 -8.10 18.42 12.35
N ILE A 283 -8.42 17.19 12.79
CA ILE A 283 -9.34 16.96 13.92
C ILE A 283 -8.66 16.17 15.03
N ILE A 284 -8.07 15.00 14.72
CA ILE A 284 -7.50 14.12 15.72
C ILE A 284 -6.33 14.79 16.46
N LEU A 285 -5.37 15.36 15.74
CA LEU A 285 -4.15 15.93 16.32
C LEU A 285 -4.45 17.10 17.28
N PRO A 286 -5.30 18.09 16.94
CA PRO A 286 -5.77 19.10 17.91
C PRO A 286 -6.42 18.48 19.15
N ILE A 287 -7.23 17.43 19.00
CA ILE A 287 -7.86 16.74 20.13
C ILE A 287 -6.82 16.09 21.03
N LEU A 288 -5.78 15.47 20.45
CA LEU A 288 -4.68 14.91 21.24
C LEU A 288 -3.98 16.01 22.06
N PHE A 289 -3.73 17.19 21.50
CA PHE A 289 -3.10 18.28 22.25
C PHE A 289 -4.02 18.89 23.32
N VAL A 290 -5.31 19.07 23.04
CA VAL A 290 -6.27 19.54 24.05
C VAL A 290 -6.38 18.53 25.19
N ALA A 291 -6.49 17.23 24.88
CA ALA A 291 -6.52 16.17 25.88
C ALA A 291 -5.21 16.15 26.69
N LEU A 292 -4.05 16.31 26.07
CA LEU A 292 -2.76 16.42 26.76
C LEU A 292 -2.73 17.62 27.72
N GLY A 293 -3.18 18.79 27.26
CA GLY A 293 -3.29 19.99 28.08
C GLY A 293 -4.13 19.76 29.33
N ILE A 294 -5.31 19.14 29.18
CA ILE A 294 -6.18 18.78 30.32
C ILE A 294 -5.48 17.80 31.27
N VAL A 295 -4.80 16.78 30.74
CA VAL A 295 -4.09 15.79 31.56
C VAL A 295 -3.01 16.47 32.41
N ILE A 296 -2.24 17.39 31.81
CA ILE A 296 -1.19 18.16 32.48
C ILE A 296 -1.79 19.11 33.52
N SER A 297 -2.77 19.94 33.14
CA SER A 297 -3.39 20.93 34.04
C SER A 297 -4.06 20.27 35.25
N ARG A 298 -4.62 19.07 35.09
CA ARG A 298 -5.23 18.31 36.20
C ARG A 298 -4.26 17.38 36.92
N LYS A 299 -2.96 17.41 36.60
CA LYS A 299 -1.91 16.54 37.18
C LYS A 299 -2.28 15.05 37.14
N SER A 300 -2.94 14.61 36.07
CA SER A 300 -3.55 13.27 35.96
C SER A 300 -2.78 12.30 35.06
N LEU A 301 -1.47 12.55 34.86
CA LEU A 301 -0.59 11.78 33.98
C LEU A 301 -0.59 10.28 34.31
N GLN A 302 -0.57 9.91 35.59
CA GLN A 302 -0.56 8.50 36.02
C GLN A 302 -1.86 7.77 35.65
N THR A 303 -3.01 8.44 35.83
CA THR A 303 -4.31 7.88 35.48
C THR A 303 -4.44 7.71 33.96
N ASN A 304 -3.90 8.66 33.20
CA ASN A 304 -3.96 8.68 31.74
C ASN A 304 -2.67 8.19 31.06
N HIS A 305 -1.86 7.37 31.74
CA HIS A 305 -0.53 6.95 31.25
C HIS A 305 -0.57 6.27 29.89
N ARG A 306 -1.65 5.53 29.57
CA ARG A 306 -1.82 4.88 28.26
C ARG A 306 -1.95 5.90 27.14
N PHE A 307 -2.69 6.98 27.37
CA PHE A 307 -2.84 8.07 26.40
C PHE A 307 -1.50 8.77 26.16
N VAL A 308 -0.79 9.12 27.24
CA VAL A 308 0.53 9.76 27.17
C VAL A 308 1.55 8.85 26.46
N PHE A 309 1.55 7.55 26.79
CA PHE A 309 2.40 6.56 26.13
C PHE A 309 2.13 6.48 24.63
N LEU A 310 0.86 6.42 24.21
CA LEU A 310 0.51 6.36 22.78
C LEU A 310 0.92 7.63 22.03
N LEU A 311 0.77 8.81 22.66
CA LEU A 311 1.20 10.07 22.06
C LEU A 311 2.73 10.12 21.90
N GLY A 312 3.47 9.71 22.94
CA GLY A 312 4.93 9.59 22.87
C GLY A 312 5.39 8.56 21.84
N LEU A 313 4.72 7.40 21.78
CA LEU A 313 5.00 6.36 20.78
C LEU A 313 4.74 6.86 19.36
N ASN A 314 3.67 7.63 19.11
CA ASN A 314 3.41 8.22 17.79
C ASN A 314 4.57 9.15 17.37
N PHE A 315 5.05 9.99 18.28
CA PHE A 315 6.20 10.85 18.00
C PHE A 315 7.49 10.04 17.76
N LEU A 316 7.76 9.02 18.58
CA LEU A 316 8.91 8.15 18.42
C LEU A 316 8.90 7.39 17.09
N LEU A 317 7.74 6.89 16.65
CA LEU A 317 7.59 6.24 15.34
C LEU A 317 7.83 7.23 14.20
N SER A 318 7.44 8.50 14.37
CA SER A 318 7.74 9.55 13.38
C SER A 318 9.22 9.87 13.30
N LEU A 319 9.88 9.95 14.46
CA LEU A 319 11.31 10.17 14.57
C LEU A 319 12.08 9.01 13.94
N TRP A 320 11.72 7.77 14.27
CA TRP A 320 12.32 6.56 13.69
C TRP A 320 12.22 6.55 12.17
N TYR A 321 11.03 6.83 11.62
CA TYR A 321 10.82 6.92 10.19
C TYR A 321 11.80 7.90 9.53
N ALA A 322 11.89 9.13 10.06
CA ALA A 322 12.75 10.14 9.48
C ALA A 322 14.24 9.78 9.60
N PHE A 323 14.66 9.33 10.77
CA PHE A 323 16.05 8.94 11.02
C PHE A 323 16.49 7.75 10.19
N TRP A 324 15.59 6.88 9.72
CA TRP A 324 15.98 5.79 8.83
C TRP A 324 16.64 6.26 7.53
N PHE A 325 16.32 7.47 7.05
CA PHE A 325 16.88 8.06 5.83
C PHE A 325 18.09 8.98 6.10
N TYR A 326 18.52 9.10 7.35
CA TYR A 326 19.66 9.93 7.73
C TYR A 326 20.98 9.33 7.22
N LYS A 327 21.82 10.16 6.61
CA LYS A 327 23.17 9.80 6.11
C LYS A 327 24.04 9.11 7.17
N GLY A 328 23.88 9.43 8.45
CA GLY A 328 24.65 8.80 9.53
C GLY A 328 24.45 7.28 9.68
N TRP A 329 23.41 6.70 9.06
CA TRP A 329 23.25 5.23 9.02
C TRP A 329 24.05 4.54 7.92
N GLU A 330 24.60 5.27 6.95
CA GLU A 330 25.28 4.71 5.78
C GLU A 330 26.39 3.72 6.16
N PRO A 331 27.33 4.02 7.08
CA PRO A 331 28.39 3.06 7.45
C PRO A 331 27.84 1.75 8.02
N LEU A 332 26.73 1.81 8.76
CA LEU A 332 26.12 0.61 9.33
C LEU A 332 25.36 -0.19 8.26
N LYS A 333 24.68 0.49 7.34
CA LYS A 333 23.92 -0.15 6.27
C LYS A 333 24.82 -0.82 5.24
N GLU A 334 26.01 -0.27 5.01
CA GLU A 334 27.05 -0.91 4.19
C GLU A 334 27.58 -2.20 4.83
N GLN A 335 27.75 -2.22 6.15
CA GLN A 335 28.21 -3.41 6.88
C GLN A 335 27.15 -4.52 6.96
N PHE A 336 25.88 -4.14 7.12
CA PHE A 336 24.77 -5.07 7.31
C PHE A 336 23.75 -4.96 6.17
N SER A 337 23.93 -5.77 5.13
CA SER A 337 23.11 -5.78 3.91
C SER A 337 21.59 -5.91 4.16
N ILE A 338 21.19 -6.55 5.25
CA ILE A 338 19.78 -6.65 5.67
C ILE A 338 19.14 -5.29 5.95
N LEU A 339 19.91 -4.29 6.39
CA LEU A 339 19.41 -2.93 6.66
C LEU A 339 19.14 -2.14 5.37
N ASN A 340 19.72 -2.53 4.24
CA ASN A 340 19.38 -1.98 2.93
C ASN A 340 18.26 -2.77 2.24
N THR A 341 18.29 -4.10 2.39
CA THR A 341 17.32 -5.01 1.77
C THR A 341 15.94 -4.91 2.43
N PHE A 342 15.89 -4.85 3.76
CA PHE A 342 14.65 -4.74 4.53
C PHE A 342 14.48 -3.32 5.08
N ASN A 343 13.42 -2.63 4.64
CA ASN A 343 13.18 -1.26 5.05
C ASN A 343 12.53 -1.18 6.44
N PHE A 344 13.32 -0.97 7.50
CA PHE A 344 12.81 -0.80 8.86
C PHE A 344 12.15 0.56 9.13
N ALA A 345 12.19 1.55 8.23
CA ALA A 345 11.36 2.77 8.38
C ALA A 345 9.87 2.43 8.52
N ARG A 346 9.47 1.26 8.00
CA ARG A 346 8.13 0.69 8.02
C ARG A 346 7.56 0.40 9.40
N PHE A 347 8.32 0.55 10.50
CA PHE A 347 7.71 0.65 11.85
C PHE A 347 6.60 1.72 11.92
N HIS A 348 6.63 2.73 11.04
CA HIS A 348 5.54 3.70 10.91
C HIS A 348 4.17 3.08 10.56
N PHE A 349 4.10 1.86 10.05
CA PHE A 349 2.83 1.14 9.83
C PHE A 349 2.05 0.82 11.12
N LEU A 350 2.66 0.98 12.30
CA LEU A 350 1.96 0.91 13.59
C LEU A 350 1.20 2.20 13.93
N ARG A 351 1.51 3.31 13.25
CA ARG A 351 0.96 4.63 13.59
C ARG A 351 -0.56 4.73 13.51
N PRO A 352 -1.28 4.13 12.53
CA PRO A 352 -2.75 4.21 12.50
C PRO A 352 -3.38 3.66 13.77
N LEU A 353 -2.94 2.48 14.21
CA LEU A 353 -3.38 1.87 15.46
C LEU A 353 -3.12 2.81 16.64
N VAL A 354 -1.90 3.33 16.74
CA VAL A 354 -1.49 4.22 17.85
C VAL A 354 -2.29 5.52 17.87
N ILE A 355 -2.44 6.17 16.72
CA ILE A 355 -3.16 7.45 16.57
C ILE A 355 -4.64 7.28 16.89
N TYR A 356 -5.30 6.25 16.34
CA TYR A 356 -6.74 6.07 16.55
C TYR A 356 -7.07 5.55 17.96
N LEU A 357 -6.19 4.76 18.59
CA LEU A 357 -6.30 4.47 20.03
C LEU A 357 -6.10 5.74 20.88
N GLY A 358 -5.09 6.55 20.54
CA GLY A 358 -4.87 7.85 21.17
C GLY A 358 -6.08 8.78 21.02
N PHE A 359 -6.72 8.78 19.85
CA PHE A 359 -7.93 9.53 19.56
C PHE A 359 -9.10 9.07 20.44
N ALA A 360 -9.34 7.77 20.54
CA ALA A 360 -10.38 7.22 21.41
C ALA A 360 -10.17 7.62 22.88
N LEU A 361 -8.94 7.50 23.39
CA LEU A 361 -8.61 7.90 24.76
C LEU A 361 -8.70 9.40 24.96
N GLY A 362 -8.28 10.21 23.98
CA GLY A 362 -8.41 11.66 24.01
C GLY A 362 -9.87 12.10 24.10
N LEU A 363 -10.74 11.56 23.24
CA LEU A 363 -12.18 11.81 23.31
C LEU A 363 -12.79 11.35 24.64
N HIS A 364 -12.31 10.24 25.20
CA HIS A 364 -12.76 9.74 26.49
C HIS A 364 -12.37 10.67 27.65
N ILE A 365 -11.15 11.22 27.64
CA ILE A 365 -10.71 12.26 28.59
C ILE A 365 -11.61 13.49 28.49
N LEU A 366 -11.90 13.95 27.26
CA LEU A 366 -12.82 15.07 27.05
C LEU A 366 -14.23 14.77 27.55
N TRP A 367 -14.73 13.56 27.30
CA TRP A 367 -16.06 13.13 27.75
C TRP A 367 -16.20 13.27 29.27
N LYS A 368 -15.17 12.89 30.04
CA LYS A 368 -15.14 12.99 31.50
C LYS A 368 -15.17 14.43 32.06
N MET A 369 -15.11 15.45 31.20
CA MET A 369 -15.24 16.86 31.61
C MET A 369 -16.71 17.33 31.75
N GLY A 370 -17.69 16.50 31.39
CA GLY A 370 -19.11 16.76 31.63
C GLY A 370 -19.94 17.06 30.38
N LYS A 371 -21.23 17.42 30.59
CA LYS A 371 -22.27 17.48 29.54
C LYS A 371 -21.92 18.35 28.33
N LEU A 372 -21.26 19.50 28.53
CA LEU A 372 -20.85 20.38 27.43
C LEU A 372 -19.85 19.68 26.50
N TRP A 373 -18.91 18.94 27.08
CA TRP A 373 -17.92 18.18 26.32
C TRP A 373 -18.50 16.95 25.64
N HIS A 374 -19.58 16.36 26.18
CA HIS A 374 -20.32 15.30 25.47
C HIS A 374 -20.83 15.79 24.10
N LYS A 375 -21.38 17.02 24.04
CA LYS A 375 -21.83 17.62 22.77
C LYS A 375 -20.64 17.87 21.83
N ARG A 376 -19.53 18.39 22.35
CA ARG A 376 -18.31 18.63 21.55
C ARG A 376 -17.74 17.33 20.98
N VAL A 377 -17.61 16.27 21.78
CA VAL A 377 -17.13 14.95 21.34
C VAL A 377 -17.99 14.39 20.20
N ARG A 378 -19.33 14.51 20.29
CA ARG A 378 -20.24 14.11 19.20
C ARG A 378 -19.95 14.85 17.91
N VAL A 379 -19.83 16.18 17.98
CA VAL A 379 -19.54 17.02 16.81
C VAL A 379 -18.17 16.66 16.22
N LEU A 380 -17.14 16.51 17.04
CA LEU A 380 -15.80 16.15 16.59
C LEU A 380 -15.74 14.78 15.90
N LEU A 381 -16.49 13.79 16.40
CA LEU A 381 -16.63 12.49 15.75
C LEU A 381 -17.31 12.60 14.38
N VAL A 382 -18.40 13.36 14.29
CA VAL A 382 -19.11 13.60 13.03
C VAL A 382 -18.20 14.32 12.04
N LEU A 383 -17.48 15.36 12.47
CA LEU A 383 -16.53 16.09 11.62
C LEU A 383 -15.41 15.20 11.11
N GLN A 384 -14.83 14.32 11.96
CA GLN A 384 -13.81 13.38 11.51
C GLN A 384 -14.36 12.39 10.48
N VAL A 385 -15.57 11.86 10.68
CA VAL A 385 -16.20 10.94 9.71
C VAL A 385 -16.51 11.66 8.40
N LEU A 386 -17.03 12.88 8.44
CA LEU A 386 -17.30 13.68 7.24
C LEU A 386 -16.01 13.99 6.47
N LEU A 387 -14.94 14.37 7.17
CA LEU A 387 -13.63 14.58 6.56
C LEU A 387 -13.15 13.33 5.84
N LEU A 388 -13.28 12.16 6.46
CA LEU A 388 -12.91 10.88 5.85
C LEU A 388 -13.78 10.53 4.64
N CYS A 389 -15.08 10.85 4.66
CA CYS A 389 -15.96 10.69 3.50
C CYS A 389 -15.54 11.59 2.33
N VAL A 390 -15.12 12.84 2.59
CA VAL A 390 -14.58 13.73 1.55
C VAL A 390 -13.24 13.19 1.02
N CYS A 391 -12.47 12.50 1.87
CA CYS A 391 -11.24 11.82 1.47
C CYS A 391 -11.46 10.42 0.86
N ASN A 392 -12.67 10.10 0.39
CA ASN A 392 -12.91 8.88 -0.36
C ASN A 392 -12.11 8.87 -1.67
N ASP A 393 -11.53 7.72 -2.02
CA ASP A 393 -10.69 7.53 -3.21
C ASP A 393 -11.37 8.06 -4.49
N GLU A 394 -12.66 7.74 -4.68
CA GLU A 394 -13.41 8.19 -5.86
C GLU A 394 -13.45 9.72 -5.96
N ILE A 395 -13.56 10.42 -4.83
CA ILE A 395 -13.65 11.88 -4.80
C ILE A 395 -12.25 12.47 -5.03
N ILE A 396 -11.26 12.03 -4.25
CA ILE A 396 -9.90 12.57 -4.32
C ILE A 396 -9.29 12.37 -5.71
N TYR A 397 -9.31 11.14 -6.21
CA TYR A 397 -8.60 10.82 -7.45
C TYR A 397 -9.30 11.40 -8.67
N ARG A 398 -10.64 11.53 -8.64
CA ARG A 398 -11.38 12.29 -9.65
C ARG A 398 -11.00 13.76 -9.64
N VAL A 399 -10.89 14.39 -8.45
CA VAL A 399 -10.49 15.80 -8.33
C VAL A 399 -9.04 16.04 -8.77
N TYR A 400 -8.14 15.09 -8.49
CA TYR A 400 -6.77 15.11 -9.03
C TYR A 400 -6.71 14.86 -10.54
N GLY A 401 -7.85 14.53 -11.14
CA GLY A 401 -7.96 14.22 -12.56
C GLY A 401 -7.25 12.93 -12.91
N GLU A 402 -7.01 11.99 -11.99
CA GLU A 402 -6.56 10.66 -12.37
C GLU A 402 -7.60 10.04 -13.33
N PRO A 403 -7.18 9.21 -14.30
CA PRO A 403 -8.13 8.52 -15.17
C PRO A 403 -8.93 7.49 -14.38
N SER A 404 -10.18 7.23 -14.82
CA SER A 404 -10.92 6.05 -14.35
C SER A 404 -10.19 4.76 -14.73
N VAL A 405 -10.54 3.64 -14.09
CA VAL A 405 -9.91 2.33 -14.40
C VAL A 405 -10.08 1.94 -15.87
N LYS A 406 -11.26 2.19 -16.45
CA LYS A 406 -11.53 1.97 -17.88
C LYS A 406 -10.60 2.81 -18.76
N GLN A 407 -10.49 4.11 -18.46
CA GLN A 407 -9.64 5.04 -19.20
C GLN A 407 -8.15 4.72 -19.05
N PHE A 408 -7.72 4.28 -17.88
CA PHE A 408 -6.33 3.95 -17.57
C PHE A 408 -5.89 2.70 -18.32
N TYR A 409 -6.65 1.60 -18.22
CA TYR A 409 -6.28 0.36 -18.90
C TYR A 409 -6.63 0.34 -20.38
N ALA A 410 -7.54 1.21 -20.86
CA ALA A 410 -7.75 1.47 -22.27
C ALA A 410 -7.93 0.20 -23.12
N VAL A 411 -8.71 -0.77 -22.61
CA VAL A 411 -8.79 -2.13 -23.15
C VAL A 411 -9.14 -2.15 -24.65
N ASP A 412 -10.13 -1.35 -25.06
CA ASP A 412 -10.56 -1.27 -26.46
C ASP A 412 -9.47 -0.69 -27.38
N GLN A 413 -8.73 0.32 -26.91
CA GLN A 413 -7.63 0.91 -27.67
C GLN A 413 -6.46 -0.08 -27.81
N PHE A 414 -6.12 -0.81 -26.76
CA PHE A 414 -5.07 -1.84 -26.81
C PHE A 414 -5.50 -3.05 -27.65
N GLN A 415 -6.79 -3.35 -27.74
CA GLN A 415 -7.31 -4.35 -28.66
C GLN A 415 -7.10 -3.92 -30.13
N GLN A 416 -7.38 -2.65 -30.48
CA GLN A 416 -7.10 -2.10 -31.81
C GLN A 416 -5.60 -2.16 -32.15
N ILE A 417 -4.72 -1.92 -31.18
CA ILE A 417 -3.25 -2.03 -31.37
C ILE A 417 -2.85 -3.48 -31.68
N LYS A 418 -3.40 -4.47 -30.97
CA LYS A 418 -3.13 -5.89 -31.24
C LYS A 418 -3.56 -6.30 -32.64
N GLU A 419 -4.78 -5.91 -33.03
CA GLU A 419 -5.35 -6.21 -34.34
C GLU A 419 -4.50 -5.61 -35.46
N TYR A 420 -4.03 -4.38 -35.28
CA TYR A 420 -3.15 -3.72 -36.24
C TYR A 420 -1.78 -4.41 -36.35
N ILE A 421 -1.18 -4.85 -35.25
CA ILE A 421 0.09 -5.60 -35.28
C ILE A 421 -0.09 -6.98 -35.93
N GLY A 422 -1.23 -7.64 -35.69
CA GLY A 422 -1.62 -8.87 -36.37
C GLY A 422 -0.73 -10.09 -36.08
N LYS A 423 0.14 -10.04 -35.06
CA LYS A 423 1.07 -11.12 -34.68
C LYS A 423 0.72 -11.69 -33.30
N PRO A 424 1.03 -12.98 -33.04
CA PRO A 424 0.92 -13.55 -31.70
C PRO A 424 1.72 -12.73 -30.68
N GLN A 425 1.10 -12.34 -29.56
CA GLN A 425 1.73 -11.44 -28.57
C GLN A 425 3.03 -12.01 -27.98
N GLN A 426 3.11 -13.33 -27.87
CA GLN A 426 4.30 -14.05 -27.38
C GLN A 426 5.51 -13.94 -28.30
N SER A 427 5.30 -13.67 -29.60
CA SER A 427 6.36 -13.70 -30.61
C SER A 427 7.22 -12.42 -30.65
N TYR A 428 6.87 -11.40 -29.87
CA TYR A 428 7.59 -10.15 -29.81
C TYR A 428 7.59 -9.55 -28.41
N ARG A 429 8.40 -8.52 -28.19
CA ARG A 429 8.36 -7.70 -26.99
C ARG A 429 8.08 -6.23 -27.33
N LEU A 430 7.33 -5.61 -26.43
CA LEU A 430 6.92 -4.21 -26.47
C LEU A 430 7.67 -3.40 -25.42
N GLY A 431 8.03 -2.15 -25.74
CA GLY A 431 8.44 -1.14 -24.77
C GLY A 431 7.48 0.04 -24.74
N SER A 432 7.47 0.79 -23.65
CA SER A 432 6.55 1.89 -23.36
C SER A 432 7.33 3.16 -22.98
N ILE A 433 7.07 4.26 -23.67
CA ILE A 433 7.62 5.59 -23.39
C ILE A 433 6.50 6.52 -22.93
N GLY A 434 6.73 7.24 -21.83
CA GLY A 434 5.74 8.17 -21.26
C GLY A 434 4.44 7.49 -20.80
N LEU A 435 4.44 6.17 -20.64
CA LEU A 435 3.30 5.33 -20.26
C LEU A 435 3.74 4.32 -19.21
N HIS A 436 2.83 3.95 -18.30
CA HIS A 436 3.07 2.84 -17.39
C HIS A 436 3.03 1.49 -18.14
N PRO A 437 4.08 0.65 -18.10
CA PRO A 437 4.10 -0.66 -18.76
C PRO A 437 2.99 -1.60 -18.28
N ALA A 438 2.53 -1.40 -17.04
CA ALA A 438 1.39 -2.11 -16.47
C ALA A 438 0.12 -2.02 -17.35
N ILE A 439 -0.06 -0.95 -18.12
CA ILE A 439 -1.18 -0.81 -19.06
C ILE A 439 -1.08 -1.87 -20.17
N ALA A 440 0.09 -2.00 -20.79
CA ALA A 440 0.34 -3.01 -21.83
C ALA A 440 0.27 -4.44 -21.25
N GLN A 441 0.86 -4.65 -20.08
CA GLN A 441 0.83 -5.94 -19.37
C GLN A 441 -0.60 -6.36 -18.99
N TYR A 442 -1.42 -5.44 -18.47
CA TYR A 442 -2.83 -5.69 -18.15
C TYR A 442 -3.64 -6.11 -19.39
N ASN A 443 -3.25 -5.59 -20.56
CA ASN A 443 -3.82 -5.95 -21.85
C ASN A 443 -3.20 -7.19 -22.50
N GLY A 444 -2.22 -7.86 -21.88
CA GLY A 444 -1.67 -9.12 -22.37
C GLY A 444 -0.52 -8.98 -23.38
N PHE A 445 0.07 -7.78 -23.52
CA PHE A 445 1.31 -7.61 -24.26
C PHE A 445 2.49 -8.15 -23.45
N TYR A 446 3.49 -8.66 -24.15
CA TYR A 446 4.75 -9.11 -23.58
C TYR A 446 5.74 -7.93 -23.58
N THR A 447 6.26 -7.55 -22.41
CA THR A 447 6.98 -6.29 -22.24
C THR A 447 8.44 -6.48 -21.84
N LEU A 448 9.31 -5.57 -22.29
CA LEU A 448 10.68 -5.45 -21.79
C LEU A 448 10.79 -4.55 -20.57
N ASP A 449 9.83 -3.65 -20.41
CA ASP A 449 9.74 -2.73 -19.30
C ASP A 449 8.74 -3.22 -18.24
N THR A 450 8.96 -2.78 -17.00
CA THR A 450 8.09 -3.14 -15.88
C THR A 450 8.29 -2.22 -14.68
N TYR A 451 7.25 -2.12 -13.85
CA TYR A 451 7.41 -1.71 -12.46
C TYR A 451 7.36 -2.97 -11.59
N ASN A 452 8.47 -3.34 -10.95
CA ASN A 452 8.54 -4.49 -10.05
C ASN A 452 9.59 -4.31 -8.96
N ASN A 453 9.24 -4.72 -7.75
CA ASN A 453 10.07 -4.53 -6.57
C ASN A 453 11.19 -5.56 -6.43
N TYR A 454 11.17 -6.63 -7.21
CA TYR A 454 12.10 -7.76 -7.14
C TYR A 454 12.27 -8.35 -8.55
N TYR A 455 13.49 -8.34 -9.07
CA TYR A 455 13.86 -8.97 -10.33
C TYR A 455 15.40 -9.13 -10.42
N PRO A 456 15.95 -9.95 -11.34
CA PRO A 456 17.38 -10.20 -11.43
C PRO A 456 18.19 -8.94 -11.73
N LEU A 457 19.32 -8.76 -11.03
CA LEU A 457 20.19 -7.59 -11.26
C LEU A 457 20.79 -7.58 -12.67
N THR A 458 21.09 -8.76 -13.21
CA THR A 458 21.58 -8.92 -14.59
C THR A 458 20.62 -8.31 -15.61
N TYR A 459 19.30 -8.48 -15.41
CA TYR A 459 18.30 -7.86 -16.27
C TYR A 459 18.34 -6.33 -16.17
N LYS A 460 18.53 -5.77 -14.95
CA LYS A 460 18.68 -4.31 -14.75
C LYS A 460 19.82 -3.76 -15.60
N HIS A 461 20.98 -4.42 -15.58
CA HIS A 461 22.17 -3.99 -16.31
C HIS A 461 22.02 -4.11 -17.82
N GLU A 462 21.42 -5.19 -18.32
CA GLU A 462 21.11 -5.32 -19.75
C GLU A 462 20.11 -4.25 -20.21
N PHE A 463 19.03 -4.04 -19.43
CA PHE A 463 18.04 -3.02 -19.74
C PHE A 463 18.63 -1.61 -19.70
N ARG A 464 19.56 -1.33 -18.76
CA ARG A 464 20.27 -0.04 -18.68
C ARG A 464 20.98 0.33 -19.98
N LYS A 465 21.50 -0.66 -20.73
CA LYS A 465 22.18 -0.41 -22.01
C LYS A 465 21.24 0.23 -23.04
N ILE A 466 19.93 -0.07 -22.99
CA ILE A 466 18.92 0.50 -23.89
C ILE A 466 18.81 2.01 -23.67
N ILE A 467 18.80 2.45 -22.40
CA ILE A 467 18.52 3.85 -22.02
C ILE A 467 19.78 4.64 -21.65
N ALA A 468 20.98 4.08 -21.83
CA ALA A 468 22.23 4.63 -21.29
C ALA A 468 22.45 6.10 -21.68
N LYS A 469 22.25 6.43 -22.97
CA LYS A 469 22.39 7.80 -23.47
C LYS A 469 21.33 8.75 -22.90
N GLU A 470 20.11 8.28 -22.67
CA GLU A 470 19.07 9.07 -22.01
C GLU A 470 19.40 9.34 -20.53
N LEU A 471 20.04 8.39 -19.85
CA LEU A 471 20.54 8.60 -18.49
C LEU A 471 21.71 9.59 -18.46
N ASP A 472 22.61 9.56 -19.45
CA ASP A 472 23.73 10.50 -19.53
C ASP A 472 23.28 11.96 -19.73
N LYS A 473 22.09 12.17 -20.34
CA LYS A 473 21.44 13.49 -20.47
C LYS A 473 20.86 14.02 -19.16
N SER A 474 20.59 13.18 -18.17
CA SER A 474 19.91 13.57 -16.92
C SER A 474 20.51 12.88 -15.68
N PRO A 475 21.33 13.61 -14.89
CA PRO A 475 21.88 13.10 -13.64
C PRO A 475 20.83 12.59 -12.66
N ASP A 476 19.65 13.21 -12.62
CA ASP A 476 18.53 12.81 -11.76
C ASP A 476 17.97 11.45 -12.18
N LEU A 477 17.67 11.25 -13.47
CA LEU A 477 17.20 9.95 -13.98
C LEU A 477 18.25 8.85 -13.81
N LYS A 478 19.52 9.18 -14.07
CA LYS A 478 20.64 8.27 -13.85
C LYS A 478 20.68 7.82 -12.40
N THR A 479 20.59 8.75 -11.47
CA THR A 479 20.56 8.47 -10.02
C THR A 479 19.35 7.62 -9.66
N TYR A 480 18.15 7.98 -10.15
CA TYR A 480 16.93 7.23 -9.90
C TYR A 480 17.01 5.77 -10.37
N PHE A 481 17.46 5.54 -11.60
CA PHE A 481 17.59 4.20 -12.16
C PHE A 481 18.70 3.40 -11.47
N ASP A 482 19.89 4.00 -11.31
CA ASP A 482 21.06 3.32 -10.77
C ASP A 482 20.86 3.00 -9.27
N GLN A 483 20.34 3.92 -8.46
CA GLN A 483 20.27 3.80 -6.99
C GLN A 483 18.92 3.30 -6.45
N TRP A 484 17.84 3.35 -7.23
CA TRP A 484 16.56 2.74 -6.87
C TRP A 484 16.18 1.65 -7.86
N GLY A 485 15.96 1.95 -9.13
CA GLY A 485 15.76 0.91 -10.14
C GLY A 485 14.56 -0.03 -9.90
N GLY A 486 13.54 0.35 -9.11
CA GLY A 486 12.29 -0.42 -9.02
C GLY A 486 11.50 -0.42 -10.33
N ARG A 487 11.77 0.55 -11.21
CA ARG A 487 11.17 0.70 -12.54
C ARG A 487 12.23 0.49 -13.60
N CYS A 488 12.10 -0.58 -14.38
CA CYS A 488 12.78 -0.72 -15.67
C CYS A 488 11.88 -0.09 -16.73
N TYR A 489 11.87 1.24 -16.82
CA TYR A 489 11.08 1.98 -17.81
C TYR A 489 12.01 2.51 -18.89
N LEU A 490 11.50 2.69 -20.11
CA LEU A 490 12.24 3.40 -21.15
C LEU A 490 12.24 4.89 -20.84
N PHE A 491 13.13 5.26 -19.92
CA PHE A 491 13.35 6.62 -19.47
C PHE A 491 13.82 7.48 -20.61
N VAL A 492 13.20 8.65 -20.73
CA VAL A 492 13.57 9.68 -21.70
C VAL A 492 13.82 10.96 -20.93
N SER A 493 14.99 11.54 -21.13
CA SER A 493 15.46 12.75 -20.44
C SER A 493 14.47 13.91 -20.53
N GLU A 494 13.85 14.09 -21.70
CA GLU A 494 12.84 15.14 -21.93
C GLU A 494 11.53 14.94 -21.15
N LEU A 495 11.24 13.71 -20.70
CA LEU A 495 10.02 13.36 -19.98
C LEU A 495 10.24 13.23 -18.46
N GLY A 496 11.48 12.98 -18.03
CA GLY A 496 11.80 12.76 -16.62
C GLY A 496 11.10 11.52 -16.05
N GLU A 497 10.72 11.60 -14.77
CA GLU A 497 10.00 10.52 -14.07
C GLU A 497 8.47 10.57 -14.27
N ASN A 498 7.98 11.28 -15.29
CA ASN A 498 6.55 11.33 -15.60
C ASN A 498 6.18 10.28 -16.65
N TYR A 499 5.16 9.47 -16.36
CA TYR A 499 4.69 8.38 -17.24
C TYR A 499 3.17 8.42 -17.48
N GLY A 500 2.54 9.57 -17.19
CA GLY A 500 1.10 9.77 -17.26
C GLY A 500 0.69 10.85 -18.26
N PHE A 501 1.35 10.93 -19.43
CA PHE A 501 0.99 11.92 -20.45
C PHE A 501 -0.34 11.54 -21.11
N LYS A 502 -1.40 12.31 -20.79
CA LYS A 502 -2.73 12.12 -21.36
C LYS A 502 -2.82 12.65 -22.79
N LYS A 503 -3.87 12.26 -23.52
CA LYS A 503 -4.10 12.64 -24.92
C LYS A 503 -4.14 14.14 -25.22
N ASN A 504 -4.37 14.99 -24.21
CA ASN A 504 -4.34 16.45 -24.32
C ASN A 504 -2.95 17.07 -24.04
N SER A 505 -1.93 16.26 -23.79
CA SER A 505 -0.57 16.77 -23.60
C SER A 505 0.00 17.29 -24.93
N ALA A 506 0.62 18.47 -24.89
CA ALA A 506 1.37 19.03 -26.01
C ALA A 506 2.85 18.60 -26.00
N LYS A 507 3.27 17.75 -25.04
CA LYS A 507 4.65 17.31 -24.92
C LYS A 507 5.04 16.43 -26.12
N GLN A 508 6.25 16.61 -26.61
CA GLN A 508 6.85 15.85 -27.71
C GLN A 508 8.28 15.51 -27.30
N ILE A 509 8.84 14.46 -27.89
CA ILE A 509 10.25 14.08 -27.72
C ILE A 509 11.01 14.54 -28.96
N HIS A 510 12.00 15.39 -28.78
CA HIS A 510 12.76 15.98 -29.88
C HIS A 510 14.03 15.19 -30.21
N HIS A 511 14.73 14.67 -29.20
CA HIS A 511 16.03 14.02 -29.32
C HIS A 511 16.07 12.74 -28.51
N LEU A 512 15.31 11.72 -28.94
CA LEU A 512 15.42 10.37 -28.41
C LEU A 512 16.73 9.72 -28.85
N GLU A 513 17.47 9.14 -27.92
CA GLU A 513 18.65 8.31 -28.23
C GLU A 513 18.61 6.99 -27.46
N LEU A 514 17.83 6.02 -27.96
CA LEU A 514 17.83 4.67 -27.41
C LEU A 514 18.87 3.81 -28.13
N ASN A 515 19.49 2.89 -27.38
CA ASN A 515 20.27 1.82 -28.01
C ASN A 515 19.32 0.76 -28.57
N ILE A 516 18.93 0.95 -29.83
CA ILE A 516 18.01 0.06 -30.54
C ILE A 516 18.57 -1.35 -30.73
N ASP A 517 19.88 -1.50 -30.91
CA ASP A 517 20.48 -2.83 -31.06
C ASP A 517 20.36 -3.63 -29.76
N ALA A 518 20.60 -2.99 -28.61
CA ALA A 518 20.35 -3.60 -27.30
C ALA A 518 18.87 -3.93 -27.10
N PHE A 519 17.95 -3.04 -27.51
CA PHE A 519 16.51 -3.28 -27.45
C PHE A 519 16.11 -4.50 -28.29
N LYS A 520 16.63 -4.63 -29.52
CA LYS A 520 16.41 -5.78 -30.40
C LYS A 520 17.00 -7.08 -29.86
N ALA A 521 18.19 -7.02 -29.28
CA ALA A 521 18.89 -8.16 -28.69
C ALA A 521 18.08 -8.75 -27.53
N MET A 522 17.37 -7.91 -26.78
CA MET A 522 16.42 -8.34 -25.74
C MET A 522 15.06 -8.81 -26.30
N GLY A 523 14.86 -8.85 -27.62
CA GLY A 523 13.62 -9.30 -28.27
C GLY A 523 12.60 -8.19 -28.53
N GLY A 524 12.97 -6.93 -28.30
CA GLY A 524 12.15 -5.76 -28.59
C GLY A 524 11.90 -5.61 -30.09
N ARG A 525 10.64 -5.36 -30.46
CA ARG A 525 10.23 -5.16 -31.87
C ARG A 525 9.28 -3.99 -32.06
N TYR A 526 8.51 -3.66 -31.03
CA TYR A 526 7.54 -2.57 -31.06
C TYR A 526 7.74 -1.66 -29.85
N LEU A 527 7.38 -0.40 -30.05
CA LEU A 527 7.43 0.66 -29.05
C LEU A 527 6.10 1.39 -29.08
N ILE A 528 5.51 1.62 -27.92
CA ILE A 528 4.37 2.52 -27.77
C ILE A 528 4.79 3.75 -26.99
N SER A 529 4.30 4.91 -27.42
CA SER A 529 4.55 6.18 -26.72
C SER A 529 3.23 6.93 -26.52
N SER A 530 3.08 7.62 -25.39
CA SER A 530 1.96 8.57 -25.15
C SER A 530 2.17 9.94 -25.79
N VAL A 531 3.39 10.22 -26.26
CA VAL A 531 3.79 11.47 -26.90
C VAL A 531 4.51 11.17 -28.22
N PRO A 532 4.42 12.03 -29.24
CA PRO A 532 5.12 11.79 -30.50
C PRO A 532 6.63 11.93 -30.32
N ILE A 533 7.38 11.06 -30.98
CA ILE A 533 8.84 11.11 -31.11
C ILE A 533 9.16 11.73 -32.48
N LEU A 534 9.80 12.90 -32.48
CA LEU A 534 10.03 13.68 -33.71
C LEU A 534 11.24 13.16 -34.50
N ASN A 535 12.28 12.70 -33.82
CA ASN A 535 13.47 12.11 -34.43
C ASN A 535 13.41 10.57 -34.52
N ALA A 536 12.20 9.99 -34.59
CA ALA A 536 12.02 8.53 -34.53
C ALA A 536 12.82 7.79 -35.62
N ASP A 537 12.84 8.33 -36.84
CA ASP A 537 13.52 7.71 -37.97
C ASP A 537 15.04 7.63 -37.79
N GLU A 538 15.62 8.67 -37.18
CA GLU A 538 17.04 8.81 -36.83
C GLU A 538 17.44 7.85 -35.71
N ASP A 539 16.53 7.63 -34.74
CA ASP A 539 16.71 6.67 -33.65
C ASP A 539 16.34 5.23 -34.08
N GLY A 540 16.25 4.92 -35.38
CA GLY A 540 16.00 3.56 -35.87
C GLY A 540 14.56 3.05 -35.67
N LEU A 541 13.58 3.95 -35.52
CA LEU A 541 12.17 3.65 -35.32
C LEU A 541 11.34 4.06 -36.54
N LEU A 542 10.52 3.14 -37.04
CA LEU A 542 9.51 3.39 -38.05
C LEU A 542 8.16 3.69 -37.38
N PHE A 543 7.63 4.90 -37.55
CA PHE A 543 6.28 5.22 -37.14
C PHE A 543 5.25 4.44 -37.99
N LEU A 544 4.35 3.73 -37.33
CA LEU A 544 3.32 2.95 -38.01
C LEU A 544 1.97 3.65 -38.01
N LYS A 545 1.44 3.95 -36.81
CA LYS A 545 0.08 4.48 -36.65
C LYS A 545 -0.08 5.14 -35.28
N SER A 546 -0.99 6.12 -35.20
CA SER A 546 -1.49 6.63 -33.91
C SER A 546 -2.92 6.15 -33.64
N PHE A 547 -3.20 5.85 -32.38
CA PHE A 547 -4.49 5.37 -31.89
C PHE A 547 -5.03 6.38 -30.88
N ASP A 548 -6.22 6.90 -31.13
CA ASP A 548 -6.89 7.88 -30.27
C ASP A 548 -8.33 7.42 -30.04
N ASN A 549 -8.56 6.81 -28.88
CA ASN A 549 -9.87 6.32 -28.49
C ASN A 549 -10.55 7.32 -27.53
N PRO A 550 -11.82 7.71 -27.78
CA PRO A 550 -12.52 8.68 -26.93
C PRO A 550 -12.62 8.23 -25.46
N ASP A 551 -12.73 6.93 -25.20
CA ASP A 551 -12.87 6.33 -23.87
C ASP A 551 -11.53 6.09 -23.16
N SER A 552 -10.39 6.33 -23.83
CA SER A 552 -9.05 6.17 -23.24
C SER A 552 -8.50 7.48 -22.70
N ALA A 553 -7.65 7.41 -21.67
CA ALA A 553 -6.88 8.57 -21.22
C ALA A 553 -5.73 8.96 -22.19
N TRP A 554 -5.37 8.06 -23.09
CA TRP A 554 -4.12 8.09 -23.85
C TRP A 554 -4.37 8.30 -25.35
N LYS A 555 -3.42 8.99 -25.99
CA LYS A 555 -3.19 8.89 -27.42
C LYS A 555 -1.90 8.10 -27.60
N ILE A 556 -1.96 6.98 -28.30
CA ILE A 556 -0.84 6.03 -28.38
C ILE A 556 -0.24 6.06 -29.78
N TYR A 557 1.05 6.35 -29.85
CA TYR A 557 1.85 6.28 -31.07
C TYR A 557 2.58 4.95 -31.10
N LEU A 558 2.33 4.14 -32.13
CA LEU A 558 2.97 2.84 -32.33
C LEU A 558 4.13 2.97 -33.30
N TYR A 559 5.29 2.49 -32.86
CA TYR A 559 6.52 2.42 -33.62
C TYR A 559 6.98 0.96 -33.75
N GLN A 560 7.58 0.65 -34.89
CA GLN A 560 8.30 -0.60 -35.12
C GLN A 560 9.79 -0.29 -35.22
N VAL A 561 10.60 -1.15 -34.65
CA VAL A 561 12.05 -1.03 -34.76
C VAL A 561 12.50 -1.48 -36.17
N LYS A 562 13.32 -0.67 -36.83
CA LYS A 562 13.84 -0.94 -38.20
C LYS A 562 14.71 -2.18 -38.29
#